data_AF-A0A1B8Y7Y6-F1
#
_entry.id   AF-A0A1B8Y7Y6-F1
#
_cell.length_a   1.000
_cell.length_b   1.000
_cell.length_c   1.000
_cell.angle_alpha   90.00
_cell.angle_beta   90.00
_cell.angle_gamma   90.00
#
_symmetry.space_group_name_H-M   'P 1'
#
loop_
_entity.id
_entity.type
_entity.pdbx_description
1 polymer ?
#
loop_
_entity_poly.entity_id
_entity_poly.type
_entity_poly.pdbx_seq_one_letter_code
_entity_poly.pdbx_strand_id
1 'polypeptide(L)'
;MPKKIWIVSSWIVKEMRYSQMQVTFNGTLVLSFQQGEIPGFKQFFYSLNPYTYQRDTLFSEIWEMLFSCRFSDLAPGKTAKSSLPKCTGNETFDDTVLESYGTFNYRIAYGVYTAVYTMAHTLHELYGTMTRSPKSAESLHMYFKQWQ
;
A
#
# COMPACT_ATOMS: atom_id res chain seq x y z
N MET A 1 -18.27 -28.16 -18.90
CA MET A 1 -17.26 -28.19 -17.81
C MET A 1 -15.89 -27.88 -18.39
N PRO A 2 -15.04 -27.06 -17.73
CA PRO A 2 -13.69 -26.78 -18.19
C PRO A 2 -12.84 -28.07 -18.21
N LYS A 3 -12.00 -28.25 -19.24
CA LYS A 3 -11.16 -29.45 -19.42
C LYS A 3 -9.92 -29.48 -18.54
N LYS A 4 -9.50 -28.33 -18.01
CA LYS A 4 -8.34 -28.14 -17.13
C LYS A 4 -8.70 -27.12 -16.06
N ILE A 5 -8.20 -27.31 -14.85
CA ILE A 5 -8.33 -26.36 -13.74
C ILE A 5 -6.91 -25.90 -13.38
N TRP A 6 -6.70 -24.59 -13.34
CA TRP A 6 -5.44 -23.99 -12.91
C TRP A 6 -5.53 -23.62 -11.44
N ILE A 7 -4.44 -23.82 -10.70
CA ILE A 7 -4.30 -23.35 -9.31
C ILE A 7 -3.08 -22.44 -9.27
N VAL A 8 -3.28 -21.18 -8.88
CA VAL A 8 -2.27 -20.12 -9.14
C VAL A 8 -2.07 -19.20 -7.94
N SER A 9 -0.85 -18.66 -7.85
CA SER A 9 -0.47 -17.55 -6.96
C SER A 9 -1.36 -16.31 -7.21
N SER A 10 -1.83 -15.54 -6.23
CA SER A 10 -2.49 -14.24 -6.51
C SER A 10 -1.57 -13.20 -7.15
N TRP A 11 -0.26 -13.38 -6.98
CA TRP A 11 0.80 -12.52 -7.53
C TRP A 11 0.88 -12.63 -9.06
N ILE A 12 0.49 -13.76 -9.64
CA ILE A 12 0.52 -14.00 -11.09
C ILE A 12 -0.82 -13.72 -11.78
N VAL A 13 -1.86 -13.30 -11.03
CA VAL A 13 -3.20 -13.04 -11.57
C VAL A 13 -3.24 -11.80 -12.46
N LYS A 14 -2.48 -10.74 -12.12
CA LYS A 14 -2.41 -9.54 -12.98
C LYS A 14 -1.89 -9.92 -14.37
N GLU A 15 -0.80 -10.68 -14.45
CA GLU A 15 -0.23 -11.16 -15.71
C GLU A 15 -1.20 -12.03 -16.52
N MET A 16 -1.95 -12.91 -15.86
CA MET A 16 -2.97 -13.73 -16.51
C MET A 16 -4.11 -12.89 -17.11
N ARG A 17 -4.49 -11.79 -16.45
CA ARG A 17 -5.57 -10.90 -16.92
C ARG A 17 -5.17 -10.13 -18.18
N TYR A 18 -3.91 -9.75 -18.30
CA TYR A 18 -3.38 -9.05 -19.48
C TYR A 18 -3.05 -10.00 -20.64
N SER A 19 -2.83 -11.29 -20.38
CA SER A 19 -2.72 -12.28 -21.44
C SER A 19 -4.08 -12.42 -22.15
N GLN A 20 -4.11 -12.40 -23.49
CA GLN A 20 -5.32 -12.68 -24.29
C GLN A 20 -5.84 -14.12 -24.14
N MET A 21 -5.39 -14.86 -23.12
CA MET A 21 -5.72 -16.24 -22.82
C MET A 21 -6.85 -16.38 -21.80
N GLN A 22 -7.78 -15.41 -21.73
CA GLN A 22 -8.92 -15.43 -20.80
C GLN A 22 -9.75 -16.72 -20.92
N VAL A 23 -9.86 -17.27 -22.13
CA VAL A 23 -10.53 -18.55 -22.38
C VAL A 23 -9.77 -19.73 -21.77
N THR A 24 -8.43 -19.71 -21.80
CA THR A 24 -7.56 -20.78 -21.27
C THR A 24 -7.56 -20.83 -19.75
N PHE A 25 -7.64 -19.66 -19.10
CA PHE A 25 -7.63 -19.52 -17.64
C PHE A 25 -9.04 -19.46 -17.05
N ASN A 26 -10.08 -19.72 -17.84
CA ASN A 26 -11.44 -19.76 -17.34
C ASN A 26 -11.60 -20.89 -16.30
N GLY A 27 -12.11 -20.55 -15.12
CA GLY A 27 -12.25 -21.48 -13.98
C GLY A 27 -10.98 -21.66 -13.14
N THR A 28 -10.00 -20.75 -13.23
CA THR A 28 -8.78 -20.79 -12.39
C THR A 28 -9.11 -20.54 -10.92
N LEU A 29 -8.49 -21.34 -10.03
CA LEU A 29 -8.50 -21.17 -8.59
C LEU A 29 -7.28 -20.37 -8.15
N VAL A 30 -7.50 -19.27 -7.43
CA VAL A 30 -6.43 -18.36 -6.99
C VAL A 30 -6.21 -18.51 -5.49
N LEU A 31 -4.97 -18.81 -5.08
CA LEU A 31 -4.54 -18.76 -3.69
C LEU A 31 -4.06 -17.35 -3.36
N SER A 32 -4.69 -16.70 -2.38
CA SER A 32 -4.38 -15.32 -2.02
C SER A 32 -4.32 -15.11 -0.51
N PHE A 33 -3.64 -14.03 -0.12
CA PHE A 33 -3.57 -13.57 1.26
C PHE A 33 -4.96 -13.19 1.78
N GLN A 34 -5.10 -13.23 3.11
CA GLN A 34 -6.31 -12.82 3.78
C GLN A 34 -6.67 -11.39 3.39
N GLN A 35 -7.90 -11.23 2.94
CA GLN A 35 -8.50 -9.92 2.73
C GLN A 35 -9.12 -9.46 4.04
N GLY A 36 -8.97 -8.18 4.34
CA GLY A 36 -9.61 -7.54 5.48
C GLY A 36 -9.93 -6.10 5.16
N GLU A 37 -10.79 -5.52 5.98
CA GLU A 37 -11.16 -4.12 5.91
C GLU A 37 -10.30 -3.32 6.88
N ILE A 38 -9.88 -2.13 6.47
CA ILE A 38 -9.21 -1.16 7.34
C ILE A 38 -10.18 0.01 7.51
N PRO A 39 -10.91 0.09 8.64
CA PRO A 39 -11.86 1.17 8.86
C PRO A 39 -11.22 2.54 8.71
N GLY A 40 -11.85 3.44 7.96
CA GLY A 40 -11.34 4.80 7.73
C GLY A 40 -10.25 4.91 6.65
N PHE A 41 -9.71 3.79 6.12
CA PHE A 41 -8.59 3.84 5.17
C PHE A 41 -8.96 4.49 3.83
N LYS A 42 -10.18 4.25 3.33
CA LYS A 42 -10.68 4.91 2.11
C LYS A 42 -10.74 6.43 2.29
N GLN A 43 -11.26 6.89 3.43
CA GLN A 43 -11.35 8.30 3.78
C GLN A 43 -9.96 8.93 3.96
N PHE A 44 -9.03 8.22 4.62
CA PHE A 44 -7.64 8.62 4.72
C PHE A 44 -7.02 8.82 3.33
N PHE A 45 -7.20 7.85 2.44
CA PHE A 45 -6.67 7.93 1.08
C PHE A 45 -7.22 9.14 0.30
N TYR A 46 -8.52 9.43 0.42
CA TYR A 46 -9.14 10.61 -0.18
C TYR A 46 -8.72 11.94 0.43
N SER A 47 -8.24 11.93 1.67
CA SER A 47 -7.72 13.13 2.34
C SER A 47 -6.27 13.46 1.97
N LEU A 48 -5.58 12.57 1.26
CA LEU A 48 -4.18 12.77 0.88
C LEU A 48 -4.05 13.97 -0.07
N ASN A 49 -3.07 14.84 0.21
CA ASN A 49 -2.79 16.02 -0.59
C ASN A 49 -1.26 16.20 -0.74
N PRO A 50 -0.74 16.42 -1.96
CA PRO A 50 0.69 16.56 -2.21
C PRO A 50 1.32 17.76 -1.50
N TYR A 51 0.53 18.79 -1.18
CA TYR A 51 1.00 19.94 -0.42
C TYR A 51 1.09 19.68 1.09
N THR A 52 0.47 18.63 1.60
CA THR A 52 0.66 18.20 3.01
C THR A 52 1.98 17.45 3.17
N TYR A 53 2.46 16.79 2.12
CA TYR A 53 3.65 15.94 2.13
C TYR A 53 4.78 16.50 1.25
N GLN A 54 4.95 17.83 1.19
CA GLN A 54 5.92 18.50 0.29
C GLN A 54 7.39 18.07 0.45
N ARG A 55 7.75 17.50 1.61
CA ARG A 55 9.11 17.00 1.87
C ARG A 55 9.31 15.55 1.45
N ASP A 56 8.22 14.85 1.14
CA ASP A 56 8.23 13.47 0.69
C ASP A 56 8.25 13.45 -0.85
N THR A 57 9.46 13.31 -1.41
CA THR A 57 9.64 13.26 -2.86
C THR A 57 8.96 12.04 -3.48
N LEU A 58 8.89 10.93 -2.75
CA LEU A 58 8.22 9.72 -3.21
C LEU A 58 6.71 9.96 -3.32
N PHE A 59 6.13 10.70 -2.37
CA PHE A 59 4.71 11.07 -2.44
C PHE A 59 4.41 11.91 -3.70
N SER A 60 5.25 12.89 -4.02
CA SER A 60 5.08 13.68 -5.24
C SER A 60 5.18 12.84 -6.52
N GLU A 61 6.14 11.91 -6.60
CA GLU A 61 6.29 11.01 -7.75
C GLU A 61 5.08 10.08 -7.92
N ILE A 62 4.58 9.54 -6.81
CA ILE A 62 3.37 8.70 -6.81
C ILE A 62 2.17 9.53 -7.28
N TRP A 63 2.01 10.76 -6.83
CA TRP A 63 0.92 11.63 -7.26
C TRP A 63 0.96 11.90 -8.77
N GLU A 64 2.14 12.24 -9.30
CA GLU A 64 2.35 12.43 -10.74
C GLU A 64 2.01 11.17 -11.55
N MET A 65 2.39 9.99 -11.05
CA MET A 65 2.08 8.70 -11.67
C MET A 65 0.58 8.39 -11.66
N LEU A 66 -0.10 8.63 -10.53
CA LEU A 66 -1.53 8.32 -10.35
C LEU A 66 -2.41 9.20 -11.24
N PHE A 67 -2.08 10.49 -11.36
CA PHE A 67 -2.91 11.45 -12.09
C PHE A 67 -2.36 11.81 -13.48
N SER A 68 -1.24 11.21 -13.90
CA SER A 68 -0.59 11.52 -15.17
C SER A 68 -0.40 13.04 -15.34
N CYS A 69 0.17 13.68 -14.31
CA CYS A 69 0.46 15.11 -14.28
C CYS A 69 1.91 15.35 -13.83
N ARG A 70 2.38 16.60 -13.86
CA ARG A 70 3.69 16.99 -13.28
C ARG A 70 3.62 18.23 -12.40
N PHE A 71 4.32 18.21 -11.27
CA PHE A 71 4.66 19.43 -10.54
C PHE A 71 5.75 20.15 -11.34
N SER A 72 5.48 21.39 -11.77
CA SER A 72 6.28 22.06 -12.80
C SER A 72 7.76 22.29 -12.44
N ASP A 73 8.19 22.15 -11.19
CA ASP A 73 9.56 22.47 -10.79
C ASP A 73 10.05 21.62 -9.60
N LEU A 74 10.89 20.62 -9.87
CA LEU A 74 11.83 20.09 -8.87
C LEU A 74 13.29 20.07 -9.36
N ALA A 75 13.59 20.71 -10.50
CA ALA A 75 14.98 20.91 -10.93
C ALA A 75 15.16 22.27 -11.63
N PRO A 76 16.00 23.18 -11.10
CA PRO A 76 16.45 24.31 -11.90
C PRO A 76 17.28 23.77 -13.06
N GLY A 77 16.80 23.94 -14.29
CA GLY A 77 17.55 23.63 -15.51
C GLY A 77 16.98 22.52 -16.41
N LYS A 78 15.81 21.95 -16.12
CA LYS A 78 15.13 21.02 -17.06
C LYS A 78 13.95 21.71 -17.74
N THR A 79 14.25 22.42 -18.83
CA THR A 79 13.26 22.84 -19.84
C THR A 79 12.75 21.65 -20.65
N ALA A 80 12.16 20.66 -19.98
CA ALA A 80 11.44 19.61 -20.68
C ALA A 80 9.99 20.05 -20.80
N LYS A 81 9.56 20.38 -22.03
CA LYS A 81 8.15 20.40 -22.42
C LYS A 81 7.53 19.05 -22.07
N SER A 82 7.04 18.92 -20.85
CA SER A 82 6.19 17.82 -20.43
C SER A 82 4.89 17.96 -21.21
N SER A 83 4.54 16.97 -22.01
CA SER A 83 3.20 16.89 -22.62
C SER A 83 2.09 16.69 -21.59
N LEU A 84 2.45 16.35 -20.34
CA LEU A 84 1.49 16.12 -19.25
C LEU A 84 1.08 17.46 -18.60
N PRO A 85 -0.20 17.58 -18.21
CA PRO A 85 -0.71 18.76 -17.51
C PRO A 85 -0.01 18.97 -16.17
N LYS A 86 -0.07 20.21 -15.68
CA LYS A 86 0.46 20.57 -14.36
C LYS A 86 -0.43 19.95 -13.26
N CYS A 87 0.18 19.32 -12.26
CA CYS A 87 -0.54 18.88 -11.06
C CYS A 87 -1.00 20.10 -10.24
N THR A 88 -2.27 20.09 -9.86
CA THR A 88 -2.95 21.11 -9.06
C THR A 88 -3.02 20.76 -7.59
N GLY A 89 -2.85 19.47 -7.23
CA GLY A 89 -3.05 18.93 -5.89
C GLY A 89 -4.51 18.85 -5.45
N ASN A 90 -5.45 19.22 -6.34
CA ASN A 90 -6.88 19.07 -6.15
C ASN A 90 -7.44 17.90 -6.97
N GLU A 91 -6.57 17.05 -7.53
CA GLU A 91 -7.01 15.83 -8.19
C GLU A 91 -7.68 14.90 -7.18
N THR A 92 -8.86 14.39 -7.53
CA THR A 92 -9.63 13.48 -6.68
C THR A 92 -9.33 12.03 -7.02
N PHE A 93 -8.97 11.26 -6.00
CA PHE A 93 -9.06 9.81 -6.08
C PHE A 93 -10.54 9.43 -6.18
N ASP A 94 -10.95 8.93 -7.34
CA ASP A 94 -12.25 8.28 -7.48
C ASP A 94 -12.09 6.75 -7.40
N ASP A 95 -13.22 6.05 -7.40
CA ASP A 95 -13.21 4.59 -7.37
C ASP A 95 -12.55 3.99 -8.61
N THR A 96 -12.52 4.69 -9.75
CA THR A 96 -11.92 4.17 -10.99
C THR A 96 -10.39 4.20 -10.94
N VAL A 97 -9.81 5.29 -10.42
CA VAL A 97 -8.37 5.41 -10.17
C VAL A 97 -7.94 4.33 -9.20
N LEU A 98 -8.64 4.18 -8.07
CA LEU A 98 -8.34 3.16 -7.07
C LEU A 98 -8.48 1.71 -7.59
N GLU A 99 -9.50 1.44 -8.42
CA GLU A 99 -9.70 0.12 -9.03
C GLU A 99 -8.60 -0.20 -10.04
N SER A 100 -8.15 0.79 -10.82
CA SER A 100 -7.10 0.61 -11.84
C SER A 100 -5.76 0.13 -11.25
N TYR A 101 -5.42 0.57 -10.04
CA TYR A 101 -4.21 0.12 -9.35
C TYR A 101 -4.41 -1.18 -8.57
N GLY A 102 -5.65 -1.72 -8.55
CA GLY A 102 -6.03 -2.88 -7.75
C GLY A 102 -6.09 -2.58 -6.25
N THR A 103 -6.15 -1.29 -5.88
CA THR A 103 -6.08 -0.80 -4.51
C THR A 103 -7.30 -1.22 -3.68
N PHE A 104 -8.45 -1.48 -4.30
CA PHE A 104 -9.61 -2.04 -3.60
C PHE A 104 -9.45 -3.48 -3.12
N ASN A 105 -8.40 -4.18 -3.58
CA ASN A 105 -8.03 -5.45 -3.01
C ASN A 105 -6.93 -5.22 -1.95
N TYR A 106 -7.33 -4.67 -0.80
CA TYR A 106 -6.45 -4.28 0.30
C TYR A 106 -5.65 -5.43 0.93
N ARG A 107 -5.48 -6.60 0.32
CA ARG A 107 -4.78 -7.76 0.88
C ARG A 107 -3.37 -7.42 1.37
N ILE A 108 -2.59 -6.70 0.55
CA ILE A 108 -1.24 -6.28 0.92
C ILE A 108 -1.30 -5.18 1.99
N ALA A 109 -2.14 -4.16 1.79
CA ALA A 109 -2.31 -3.06 2.74
C ALA A 109 -2.79 -3.54 4.12
N TYR A 110 -3.71 -4.51 4.16
CA TYR A 110 -4.24 -5.15 5.36
C TYR A 110 -3.17 -6.00 6.05
N GLY A 111 -2.32 -6.68 5.29
CA GLY A 111 -1.13 -7.33 5.81
C GLY A 111 -0.20 -6.34 6.52
N VAL A 112 0.11 -5.21 5.89
CA VAL A 112 0.92 -4.13 6.50
C VAL A 112 0.25 -3.56 7.74
N TYR A 113 -1.04 -3.24 7.66
CA TYR A 113 -1.84 -2.76 8.78
C TYR A 113 -1.77 -3.72 9.97
N THR A 114 -1.99 -5.02 9.73
CA THR A 114 -1.97 -6.04 10.78
C THR A 114 -0.56 -6.19 11.37
N ALA A 115 0.49 -6.12 10.56
CA ALA A 115 1.87 -6.18 11.03
C ALA A 115 2.18 -5.00 11.98
N VAL A 116 1.87 -3.77 11.56
CA VAL A 116 2.09 -2.57 12.39
C VAL A 116 1.23 -2.61 13.65
N TYR A 117 -0.03 -3.01 13.53
CA TYR A 117 -0.95 -3.13 14.66
C TYR A 117 -0.48 -4.19 15.68
N THR A 118 0.04 -5.32 15.19
CA THR A 118 0.62 -6.37 16.04
C THR A 118 1.84 -5.84 16.78
N MET A 119 2.76 -5.15 16.09
CA MET A 119 3.93 -4.53 16.73
C MET A 119 3.49 -3.54 17.82
N ALA A 120 2.54 -2.64 17.51
CA ALA A 120 2.02 -1.67 18.46
C ALA A 120 1.42 -2.36 19.70
N HIS A 121 0.61 -3.40 19.53
CA HIS A 121 0.05 -4.17 20.64
C HIS A 121 1.12 -4.88 21.47
N THR A 122 2.09 -5.52 20.83
CA THR A 122 3.19 -6.18 21.56
C THR A 122 3.99 -5.18 22.41
N LEU A 123 4.24 -3.98 21.89
CA LEU A 123 4.92 -2.92 22.62
C LEU A 123 4.06 -2.35 23.75
N HIS A 124 2.75 -2.19 23.52
CA HIS A 124 1.81 -1.72 24.52
C HIS A 124 1.73 -2.66 25.72
N GLU A 125 1.55 -3.96 25.47
CA GLU A 125 1.53 -5.00 26.51
C GLU A 125 2.86 -5.06 27.26
N LEU A 126 3.98 -4.99 26.53
CA LEU A 126 5.31 -4.97 27.12
C LEU A 126 5.47 -3.77 28.06
N TYR A 127 5.08 -2.57 27.64
CA TYR A 127 5.14 -1.39 28.50
C TYR A 127 4.20 -1.51 29.72
N GLY A 128 2.97 -1.99 29.51
CA GLY A 128 2.01 -2.26 30.59
C GLY A 128 2.56 -3.22 31.64
N THR A 129 3.18 -4.32 31.23
CA THR A 129 3.81 -5.28 32.15
C THR A 129 5.01 -4.67 32.89
N MET A 130 5.84 -3.85 32.23
CA MET A 130 6.96 -3.15 32.87
C MET A 130 6.49 -2.19 33.97
N THR A 131 5.42 -1.43 33.73
CA THR A 131 4.87 -0.53 34.76
C THR A 131 4.29 -1.28 35.96
N ARG A 132 3.79 -2.51 35.75
CA ARG A 132 3.22 -3.36 36.80
C ARG A 132 4.29 -4.16 37.57
N SER A 133 5.44 -4.44 36.96
CA SER A 133 6.57 -5.16 37.57
C SER A 133 7.91 -4.63 37.06
N PRO A 134 8.60 -3.75 37.82
CA PRO A 134 9.87 -3.16 37.39
C PRO A 134 10.98 -4.19 37.10
N LYS A 135 10.95 -5.35 37.76
CA LYS A 135 11.93 -6.45 37.56
C LYS A 135 11.82 -7.11 36.18
N SER A 136 10.65 -7.08 35.53
CA SER A 136 10.52 -7.60 34.16
C SER A 136 11.08 -6.63 33.12
N ALA A 137 11.18 -5.33 33.44
CA ALA A 137 11.74 -4.33 32.54
C ALA A 137 13.25 -4.53 32.29
N GLU A 138 14.01 -4.86 33.34
CA GLU A 138 15.44 -5.17 33.26
C GLU A 138 15.73 -6.39 32.37
N SER A 139 14.90 -7.44 32.47
CA SER A 139 15.01 -8.64 31.64
C SER A 139 14.77 -8.36 30.16
N LEU A 140 13.78 -7.52 29.82
CA LEU A 140 13.42 -7.23 28.43
C LEU A 140 14.41 -6.29 27.73
N HIS A 141 15.05 -5.38 28.47
CA HIS A 141 16.16 -4.57 27.94
C HIS A 141 17.33 -5.45 27.46
N MET A 142 17.49 -6.63 28.07
CA MET A 142 18.49 -7.62 27.66
C MET A 142 18.10 -8.40 26.39
N TYR A 143 16.80 -8.54 26.11
CA TYR A 143 16.27 -9.25 24.94
C TYR A 143 16.04 -8.35 23.72
N PHE A 144 15.68 -7.07 23.91
CA PHE A 144 15.52 -6.11 22.83
C PHE A 144 16.88 -5.53 22.43
N LYS A 145 17.69 -6.33 21.71
CA LYS A 145 18.79 -5.76 20.95
C LYS A 145 18.21 -5.04 19.73
N GLN A 146 18.42 -3.74 19.68
CA GLN A 146 18.10 -2.92 18.52
C GLN A 146 18.86 -3.50 17.31
N TRP A 147 18.18 -3.62 16.17
CA TRP A 147 18.86 -3.99 14.93
C TRP A 147 19.76 -2.82 14.51
N GLN A 148 21.01 -2.88 14.95
CA GLN A 148 22.17 -2.17 14.41
C GLN A 148 23.32 -3.17 14.32
#